data_AF-A0AAW1LGL0-F1
#
_entry.id   AF-A0AAW1LGL0-F1
#
_cell.length_a   1.000
_cell.length_b   1.000
_cell.length_c   1.000
_cell.angle_alpha   90.00
_cell.angle_beta   90.00
_cell.angle_gamma   90.00
#
_symmetry.space_group_name_H-M   'P 1'
#
loop_
_entity.id
_entity.type
_entity.pdbx_description
1 polymer ?
#
loop_
_entity_poly.entity_id
_entity_poly.type
_entity_poly.pdbx_seq_one_letter_code
_entity_poly.pdbx_strand_id
1 'polypeptide(L)'
;MKDMGEIKNCLGFRITGDREYGKIWIDQEDYLRQVLDRFHMSSCNPISTPVDTNVKLEKKSSCNPISTPVDTNVKLEKNKSENKRRRR
;
A
#
# COMPACT_ATOMS: atom_id res chain seq x y z
N MET A 1 4.55 33.43 -9.13
CA MET A 1 3.48 32.43 -8.91
C MET A 1 2.19 33.08 -9.39
N LYS A 2 1.46 32.46 -10.33
CA LYS A 2 0.23 33.02 -10.89
C LYS A 2 -0.95 32.50 -10.09
N ASP A 3 -1.86 33.39 -9.70
CA ASP A 3 -3.11 32.99 -9.07
C ASP A 3 -4.04 32.40 -10.15
N MET A 4 -4.51 31.18 -9.90
CA MET A 4 -5.44 30.44 -10.77
C MET A 4 -6.90 30.62 -10.32
N GLY A 5 -7.13 31.45 -9.30
CA GLY A 5 -8.43 31.59 -8.66
C GLY A 5 -8.72 30.42 -7.72
N GLU A 6 -10.00 30.19 -7.46
CA GLU A 6 -10.43 29.15 -6.54
C GLU A 6 -10.15 27.74 -7.08
N ILE A 7 -9.41 26.95 -6.31
CA ILE A 7 -9.09 25.58 -6.67
C ILE A 7 -10.36 24.72 -6.51
N LYS A 8 -10.83 24.18 -7.62
CA LYS A 8 -11.96 23.23 -7.66
C LYS A 8 -11.50 21.78 -7.70
N ASN A 9 -10.38 21.52 -8.37
CA ASN A 9 -9.85 20.18 -8.55
C ASN A 9 -8.33 20.20 -8.39
N CYS A 10 -7.80 19.23 -7.63
CA CYS A 10 -6.37 19.03 -7.47
C CYS A 10 -6.09 17.52 -7.36
N LEU A 11 -5.21 16.97 -8.21
CA LEU A 11 -4.81 15.55 -8.15
C LEU A 11 -5.97 14.54 -8.14
N GLY A 12 -7.09 14.85 -8.82
CA GLY A 12 -8.29 14.00 -8.82
C GLY A 12 -9.19 14.15 -7.59
N PHE A 13 -8.80 14.99 -6.63
CA PHE A 13 -9.69 15.46 -5.58
C PHE A 13 -10.55 16.62 -6.07
N ARG A 14 -11.83 16.56 -5.76
CA ARG A 14 -12.76 17.69 -5.87
C ARG A 14 -12.77 18.43 -4.54
N ILE A 15 -12.54 19.74 -4.60
CA ILE A 15 -12.49 20.63 -3.46
C ILE A 15 -13.69 21.56 -3.56
N THR A 16 -14.55 21.50 -2.54
CA THR A 16 -15.72 22.36 -2.42
C THR A 16 -15.53 23.25 -1.21
N GLY A 17 -15.60 24.57 -1.40
CA GLY A 17 -15.42 25.55 -0.33
C GLY A 17 -16.71 26.30 -0.06
N ASP A 18 -16.98 26.54 1.22
CA ASP A 18 -18.01 27.44 1.70
C ASP A 18 -17.33 28.55 2.51
N ARG A 19 -17.23 29.72 1.89
CA ARG A 19 -16.53 30.87 2.46
C ARG A 19 -17.33 31.55 3.57
N GLU A 20 -18.65 31.44 3.56
CA GLU A 20 -19.50 32.06 4.58
C GLU A 20 -19.30 31.38 5.93
N TYR A 21 -19.18 30.05 5.90
CA TYR A 21 -18.98 29.24 7.11
C TYR A 21 -17.53 28.79 7.32
N GLY A 22 -16.61 29.16 6.42
CA GLY A 22 -15.19 28.81 6.50
C GLY A 22 -14.93 27.30 6.41
N LYS A 23 -15.75 26.57 5.65
CA LYS A 23 -15.68 25.11 5.54
C LYS A 23 -15.15 24.69 4.19
N ILE A 24 -14.45 23.56 4.17
CA ILE A 24 -13.94 22.93 2.96
C ILE A 24 -14.28 21.44 3.04
N TRP A 25 -14.79 20.91 1.94
CA TRP A 25 -15.01 19.48 1.74
C TRP A 25 -14.13 19.00 0.60
N ILE A 26 -13.61 17.79 0.76
CA ILE A 26 -12.77 17.15 -0.24
C ILE A 26 -13.30 15.75 -0.48
N ASP A 27 -13.51 15.39 -1.74
CA ASP A 27 -13.93 14.06 -2.15
C ASP A 27 -13.18 13.59 -3.42
N GLN A 28 -13.23 12.29 -3.71
CA GLN A 28 -12.59 11.68 -4.89
C GLN A 28 -13.57 10.84 -5.71
N GLU A 29 -14.86 11.17 -5.68
CA GLU A 29 -15.87 10.32 -6.30
C GLU A 29 -15.62 10.10 -7.80
N ASP A 30 -15.28 11.18 -8.52
CA ASP A 30 -15.02 11.12 -9.96
C ASP A 30 -13.76 10.30 -10.29
N TYR A 31 -12.73 10.43 -9.46
CA TYR A 31 -11.51 9.64 -9.61
C TYR A 31 -11.80 8.15 -9.39
N LEU A 32 -12.56 7.83 -8.35
CA LEU A 32 -12.91 6.44 -8.04
C LEU A 32 -13.72 5.81 -9.18
N ARG A 33 -14.70 6.53 -9.75
CA ARG A 33 -15.46 6.08 -10.92
C ARG A 33 -14.55 5.76 -12.11
N GLN A 34 -13.61 6.66 -12.44
CA GLN A 34 -12.65 6.43 -13.53
C GLN A 34 -11.75 5.21 -13.28
N VAL A 35 -11.33 4.99 -12.04
CA VAL A 35 -10.52 3.83 -11.67
C VAL A 35 -11.33 2.54 -11.81
N LEU A 36 -12.57 2.52 -11.31
CA LEU A 36 -13.44 1.35 -11.42
C LEU A 36 -13.75 1.00 -12.88
N ASP A 37 -14.07 2.00 -13.71
CA ASP A 37 -14.31 1.80 -15.14
C ASP A 37 -13.08 1.23 -15.85
N ARG A 38 -11.89 1.77 -15.55
CA ARG A 38 -10.62 1.31 -16.15
C ARG A 38 -10.31 -0.16 -15.87
N PHE A 39 -10.71 -0.64 -14.69
CA PHE A 39 -10.51 -2.03 -14.29
C PHE A 39 -11.76 -2.91 -14.51
N HIS A 40 -12.78 -2.40 -15.21
CA HIS A 40 -14.04 -3.10 -15.46
C HIS A 40 -14.75 -3.57 -14.17
N MET A 41 -14.63 -2.78 -13.09
CA MET A 41 -15.18 -3.04 -11.77
C MET A 41 -16.37 -2.13 -11.41
N SER A 42 -16.94 -1.42 -12.38
CA SER A 42 -18.04 -0.47 -12.15
C SER A 42 -19.32 -1.09 -11.58
N SER A 43 -19.53 -2.39 -11.83
CA SER A 43 -20.67 -3.16 -11.29
C SER A 43 -20.29 -4.09 -10.13
N CYS A 44 -19.09 -3.95 -9.55
CA CYS A 44 -18.66 -4.80 -8.44
C CYS A 44 -19.39 -4.43 -7.13
N ASN A 45 -19.61 -5.44 -6.27
CA ASN A 45 -20.21 -5.22 -4.95
C ASN A 45 -19.26 -4.39 -4.07
N PRO A 46 -19.71 -3.27 -3.49
CA PRO A 46 -18.88 -2.46 -2.63
C PRO A 46 -18.57 -3.19 -1.31
N ILE A 47 -17.33 -3.09 -0.86
CA ILE A 47 -16.89 -3.48 0.49
C ILE A 47 -16.37 -2.23 1.18
N SER A 48 -16.76 -2.02 2.44
CA SER A 48 -16.43 -0.80 3.21
C SER A 48 -14.93 -0.56 3.37
N THR A 49 -14.13 -1.63 3.40
CA THR A 49 -12.67 -1.55 3.54
C THR A 49 -12.04 -2.66 2.70
N PRO A 50 -11.43 -2.35 1.53
CA PRO A 50 -10.87 -3.36 0.64
C PRO A 50 -9.56 -3.99 1.17
N VAL A 51 -9.24 -3.79 2.44
CA VAL A 51 -8.09 -4.42 3.10
C VAL A 51 -8.51 -5.79 3.63
N ASP A 52 -7.69 -6.81 3.39
CA ASP A 52 -7.92 -8.13 3.94
C ASP A 52 -7.78 -8.08 5.46
N THR A 53 -8.88 -8.32 6.16
CA THR A 53 -8.96 -8.29 7.63
C THR A 53 -8.20 -9.45 8.29
N ASN A 54 -7.79 -10.46 7.52
CA ASN A 54 -7.07 -11.63 8.03
C ASN A 54 -5.54 -11.51 7.93
N VAL A 55 -5.01 -10.36 7.50
CA VAL A 55 -3.57 -10.13 7.41
C VAL A 55 -3.00 -9.91 8.81
N LYS A 56 -2.21 -10.87 9.30
CA LYS A 56 -1.39 -10.70 10.51
C LYS A 56 -0.22 -9.77 10.18
N LEU A 57 -0.28 -8.55 10.71
CA LEU A 57 0.81 -7.59 10.56
C LEU A 57 1.96 -7.95 11.50
N GLU A 58 3.10 -8.33 10.94
CA GLU A 58 4.33 -8.51 11.70
C GLU A 58 5.14 -7.21 11.69
N LYS A 59 5.67 -6.83 12.86
CA LYS A 59 6.58 -5.70 12.97
C LYS A 59 7.89 -6.07 12.28
N LYS A 60 8.18 -5.46 11.13
CA LYS A 60 9.54 -5.48 10.59
C LYS A 60 10.47 -4.83 11.61
N SER A 61 11.32 -5.64 12.24
CA SER A 61 12.48 -5.14 12.98
C SER A 61 13.36 -4.38 11.98
N SER A 62 13.53 -3.08 12.24
CA SER A 62 14.53 -2.15 11.68
C SER A 62 15.21 -2.55 10.36
N CYS A 63 15.03 -1.69 9.36
CA CYS A 63 15.90 -1.55 8.20
C CYS A 63 17.36 -1.80 8.55
N ASN A 64 17.94 -2.90 8.06
CA ASN A 64 19.39 -2.96 7.89
C ASN A 64 19.70 -2.15 6.62
N PRO A 65 20.56 -1.12 6.69
CA PRO A 65 20.95 -0.40 5.49
C PRO A 65 21.60 -1.39 4.52
N ILE A 66 21.16 -1.32 3.26
CA ILE A 66 21.65 -2.14 2.15
C ILE A 66 23.17 -2.00 2.08
N SER A 67 23.91 -3.02 2.51
CA SER A 67 25.33 -3.16 2.22
C SER A 67 25.54 -4.23 1.15
N THR A 68 25.65 -3.73 -0.08
CA THR A 68 26.51 -4.20 -1.19
C THR A 68 26.14 -5.46 -1.99
N PRO A 69 26.57 -5.51 -3.27
CA PRO A 69 26.02 -6.39 -4.31
C PRO A 69 26.78 -7.72 -4.45
N VAL A 70 26.01 -8.74 -4.83
CA VAL A 70 26.34 -9.80 -5.82
C VAL A 70 27.58 -10.70 -5.58
N ASP A 71 27.27 -12.00 -5.56
CA ASP A 71 28.08 -13.22 -5.80
C ASP A 71 29.15 -13.67 -4.79
N THR A 72 28.94 -14.85 -4.21
CA THR A 72 29.79 -16.03 -4.50
C THR A 72 29.19 -17.30 -3.92
N ASN A 73 29.11 -18.32 -4.77
CA ASN A 73 28.85 -19.70 -4.39
C ASN A 73 29.90 -20.18 -3.37
N VAL A 74 29.45 -20.67 -2.21
CA VAL A 74 30.16 -21.73 -1.47
C VAL A 74 29.16 -22.80 -1.09
N LYS A 75 29.14 -23.86 -1.90
CA LYS A 75 28.52 -25.13 -1.55
C LYS A 75 29.49 -25.89 -0.66
N LEU A 76 29.11 -26.19 0.59
CA LEU A 76 29.63 -27.35 1.30
C LEU A 76 28.47 -28.15 1.88
N GLU A 77 28.25 -29.28 1.20
CA GLU A 77 27.47 -30.42 1.69
C GLU A 77 28.08 -31.04 2.96
N LYS A 78 27.26 -31.91 3.57
CA LYS A 78 27.58 -33.01 4.52
C LYS A 78 27.47 -32.57 5.99
N ASN A 79 26.63 -33.15 6.86
CA ASN A 79 26.28 -34.56 7.02
C ASN A 79 24.88 -34.72 7.66
N LYS A 80 24.02 -35.48 6.99
CA LYS A 80 22.75 -35.97 7.50
C LYS A 80 22.97 -37.35 8.13
N SER A 81 23.57 -37.43 9.33
CA SER A 81 23.59 -38.65 10.16
C SER A 81 24.42 -38.44 11.43
N GLU A 82 23.84 -37.97 12.54
CA GLU A 82 24.36 -38.38 13.88
C GLU A 82 23.56 -38.04 15.14
N ASN A 83 22.43 -37.34 15.12
CA ASN A 83 21.74 -37.02 16.39
C ASN A 83 20.42 -37.75 16.65
N LYS A 84 20.35 -39.02 16.24
CA LYS A 84 19.35 -39.99 16.70
C LYS A 84 19.99 -41.00 17.66
N ARG A 85 20.59 -40.54 18.77
CA ARG A 85 21.10 -41.45 19.83
C ARG A 85 21.33 -40.82 21.22
N ARG A 86 20.62 -39.76 21.61
CA ARG A 86 20.75 -39.16 22.96
C ARG A 86 19.43 -38.73 23.61
N ARG A 87 18.37 -39.52 23.46
CA ARG A 87 17.20 -39.51 24.37
C ARG A 87 16.67 -40.94 24.53
N ARG A 88 17.52 -41.80 25.10
CA ARG A 88 17.08 -42.84 26.02
C ARG A 88 17.44 -42.36 27.41
#